data_AF-A0A962FSR3-F1
#
_entry.id   AF-A0A962FSR3-F1
#
_cell.length_a   1.000
_cell.length_b   1.000
_cell.length_c   1.000
_cell.angle_alpha   90.00
_cell.angle_beta   90.00
_cell.angle_gamma   90.00
#
_symmetry.space_group_name_H-M   'P 1'
#
loop_
_entity.id
_entity.type
_entity.pdbx_description
1 polymer ?
#
loop_
_entity_poly.entity_id
_entity_poly.type
_entity_poly.pdbx_seq_one_letter_code
_entity_poly.pdbx_strand_id
1 'polypeptide(L)'
;MIETKKKSSWSLNRLKRKGKLSIKEKIMLGLGGFLLLVLLVVWWGLQPIRGTIHFGICKTLAEQHLTYPGTMRVVSYDLLSAYDRAERTMRIYYSYTDAFGESKQDILRCTFEADAQRNMLLTIKSARINRVEIPAEDIARFNATIPAILTYEPDLILPSPPGPALNDLKTD
;
A
#
# COMPACT_ATOMS: atom_id res chain seq x y z
N MET A 1 36.94 39.33 56.72
CA MET A 1 35.96 38.32 56.24
C MET A 1 35.06 38.93 55.16
N ILE A 2 35.58 39.39 54.00
CA ILE A 2 34.77 39.95 52.89
C ILE A 2 35.54 39.79 51.57
N GLU A 3 35.58 38.61 50.95
CA GLU A 3 36.23 38.50 49.62
C GLU A 3 35.68 37.42 48.66
N THR A 4 34.59 36.74 49.00
CA THR A 4 34.09 35.62 48.18
C THR A 4 32.91 35.96 47.26
N LYS A 5 32.27 37.14 47.39
CA LYS A 5 31.05 37.47 46.61
C LYS A 5 31.29 37.99 45.18
N LYS A 6 32.51 38.39 44.81
CA LYS A 6 32.73 39.12 43.53
C LYS A 6 32.95 38.21 42.31
N LYS A 7 33.48 36.98 42.49
CA LYS A 7 33.79 36.06 41.37
C LYS A 7 32.57 35.31 40.80
N SER A 8 31.53 35.06 41.60
CA SER A 8 30.29 34.38 41.16
C SER A 8 29.45 35.22 40.18
N SER A 9 29.51 36.54 40.30
CA SER A 9 28.80 37.48 39.42
C SER A 9 29.30 37.47 37.96
N TRP A 10 30.60 37.22 37.76
CA TRP A 10 31.23 37.27 36.43
C TRP A 10 30.96 36.03 35.56
N SER A 11 30.63 34.88 36.15
CA SER A 11 30.29 33.65 35.40
C SER A 11 28.82 33.59 34.98
N LEU A 12 27.91 34.14 35.80
CA LEU A 12 26.47 34.17 35.51
C LEU A 12 26.10 35.11 34.34
N ASN A 13 26.85 36.21 34.15
CA ASN A 13 26.62 37.12 33.02
C ASN A 13 27.12 36.55 31.66
N ARG A 14 27.99 35.55 31.67
CA ARG A 14 28.48 34.89 30.45
C ARG A 14 27.46 33.89 29.89
N LEU A 15 26.60 33.33 30.75
CA LEU A 15 25.46 32.49 30.36
C LEU A 15 24.23 33.29 29.90
N LYS A 16 24.17 34.61 30.19
CA LYS A 16 23.12 35.53 29.75
C LYS A 16 23.32 36.11 28.34
N ARG A 17 24.46 35.84 27.70
CA ARG A 17 24.64 36.00 26.24
C ARG A 17 24.18 34.73 25.50
N LYS A 18 23.00 34.21 25.84
CA LYS A 18 22.25 33.44 24.85
C LYS A 18 21.82 34.46 23.81
N GLY A 19 22.53 34.49 22.67
CA GLY A 19 22.28 35.43 21.58
C GLY A 19 20.77 35.52 21.35
N LYS A 20 20.21 36.70 21.58
CA LYS A 20 18.84 36.97 21.16
C LYS A 20 18.87 36.87 19.64
N LEU A 21 18.45 35.72 19.11
CA LEU A 21 18.23 35.54 17.68
C LEU A 21 17.47 36.78 17.20
N SER A 22 18.03 37.47 16.22
CA SER A 22 17.42 38.66 15.65
C SER A 22 16.04 38.29 15.13
N ILE A 23 15.12 39.26 15.07
CA ILE A 23 13.75 39.01 14.57
C ILE A 23 13.79 38.33 13.20
N LYS A 24 14.80 38.65 12.37
CA LYS A 24 15.05 38.02 11.07
C LYS A 24 15.39 36.53 11.18
N GLU A 25 16.23 36.14 12.14
CA GLU A 25 16.60 34.73 12.37
C GLU A 25 15.42 33.92 12.91
N LYS A 26 14.54 34.52 13.73
CA LYS A 26 13.30 33.89 14.20
C LYS A 26 12.28 33.71 13.08
N ILE A 27 12.13 34.71 12.20
CA ILE A 27 11.27 34.62 11.02
C ILE A 27 11.82 33.57 10.04
N MET A 28 13.14 33.54 9.81
CA MET A 28 13.77 32.56 8.93
C MET A 28 13.65 31.12 9.47
N LEU A 29 13.80 30.92 10.79
CA LEU A 29 13.53 29.63 11.45
C LEU A 29 12.05 29.22 11.37
N GLY A 30 11.14 30.17 11.54
CA GLY A 30 9.69 29.92 11.40
C GLY A 30 9.29 29.55 9.97
N LEU A 31 9.84 30.27 8.98
CA LEU A 31 9.60 30.00 7.56
C LEU A 31 10.20 28.64 7.14
N GLY A 32 11.40 28.32 7.62
CA GLY A 32 12.04 27.02 7.38
C GLY A 32 11.25 25.87 8.00
N GLY A 33 10.75 26.04 9.23
CA GLY A 33 9.88 25.05 9.88
C GLY A 33 8.57 24.84 9.13
N PHE A 34 7.94 25.92 8.65
CA PHE A 34 6.73 25.84 7.83
C PHE A 34 6.98 25.13 6.49
N LEU A 35 8.07 25.47 5.80
CA LEU A 35 8.43 24.84 4.53
C LEU A 35 8.69 23.33 4.70
N LEU A 36 9.38 22.93 5.78
CA LEU A 36 9.64 21.52 6.08
C LEU A 36 8.34 20.77 6.37
N LEU A 37 7.40 21.38 7.11
CA LEU A 37 6.09 20.80 7.37
C LEU A 37 5.30 20.60 6.07
N VAL A 38 5.29 21.60 5.17
CA VAL A 38 4.64 21.49 3.86
C VAL A 38 5.25 20.34 3.03
N LEU A 39 6.58 20.24 2.98
CA LEU A 39 7.26 19.14 2.28
C LEU A 39 6.91 17.78 2.87
N LEU A 40 6.79 17.67 4.20
CA LEU A 40 6.41 16.43 4.88
C LEU A 40 4.96 16.03 4.54
N VAL A 41 4.04 16.99 4.53
CA VAL A 41 2.63 16.76 4.14
C VAL A 41 2.52 16.32 2.68
N VAL A 42 3.25 16.99 1.78
CA VAL A 42 3.30 16.60 0.35
C VAL A 42 3.88 15.19 0.20
N TRP A 43 4.99 14.90 0.87
CA TRP A 43 5.61 13.57 0.87
C TRP A 43 4.67 12.47 1.37
N TRP A 44 3.92 12.74 2.45
CA TRP A 44 2.91 11.82 2.98
C TRP A 44 1.75 11.61 2.02
N GLY A 45 1.27 12.66 1.34
CA GLY A 45 0.18 12.57 0.36
C GLY A 45 0.55 11.81 -0.92
N LEU A 46 1.83 11.70 -1.25
CA LEU A 46 2.34 10.98 -2.42
C LEU A 46 2.56 9.48 -2.18
N GLN A 47 2.37 8.96 -0.96
CA GLN A 47 2.55 7.54 -0.69
C GLN A 47 1.41 6.71 -1.31
N PRO A 48 1.72 5.58 -1.99
CA PRO A 48 0.70 4.74 -2.60
C PRO A 48 -0.17 4.06 -1.55
N ILE A 49 -1.48 3.97 -1.84
CA ILE A 49 -2.43 3.26 -0.99
C ILE A 49 -2.12 1.76 -1.08
N ARG A 50 -1.94 1.12 0.09
CA ARG A 50 -1.68 -0.32 0.19
C ARG A 50 -2.98 -1.10 0.40
N GLY A 51 -3.13 -2.18 -0.34
CA GLY A 51 -4.25 -3.11 -0.30
C GLY A 51 -4.10 -4.19 0.76
N THR A 52 -5.05 -5.12 0.77
CA THR A 52 -5.05 -6.27 1.70
C THR A 52 -4.17 -7.40 1.16
N ILE A 53 -3.72 -8.31 2.03
CA ILE A 53 -2.96 -9.50 1.61
C ILE A 53 -3.73 -10.34 0.58
N HIS A 54 -5.06 -10.39 0.66
CA HIS A 54 -5.94 -11.05 -0.32
C HIS A 54 -5.75 -10.50 -1.73
N PHE A 55 -5.57 -9.18 -1.85
CA PHE A 55 -5.25 -8.53 -3.12
C PHE A 55 -3.91 -9.03 -3.66
N GLY A 56 -2.86 -9.01 -2.83
CA GLY A 56 -1.53 -9.46 -3.23
C GLY A 56 -1.52 -10.90 -3.71
N ILE A 57 -2.16 -11.82 -2.98
CA ILE A 57 -2.26 -13.24 -3.38
C ILE A 57 -3.06 -13.41 -4.67
N CYS A 58 -4.18 -12.70 -4.83
CA CYS A 58 -4.99 -12.81 -6.06
C CYS A 58 -4.25 -12.20 -7.27
N LYS A 59 -3.50 -11.11 -7.06
CA LYS A 59 -2.66 -10.49 -8.08
C LYS A 59 -1.55 -11.43 -8.55
N THR A 60 -0.83 -12.07 -7.64
CA THR A 60 0.24 -13.01 -8.02
C THR A 60 -0.31 -14.24 -8.76
N LEU A 61 -1.51 -14.71 -8.40
CA LEU A 61 -2.17 -15.77 -9.18
C LEU A 61 -2.45 -15.31 -10.62
N ALA A 62 -2.96 -14.09 -10.81
CA ALA A 62 -3.19 -13.54 -12.14
C ALA A 62 -1.88 -13.46 -12.95
N GLU A 63 -0.80 -12.97 -12.34
CA GLU A 63 0.51 -12.87 -12.97
C GLU A 63 1.03 -14.22 -13.46
N GLN A 64 0.81 -15.29 -12.70
CA GLN A 64 1.23 -16.65 -13.07
C GLN A 64 0.50 -17.18 -14.32
N HIS A 65 -0.74 -16.72 -14.58
CA HIS A 65 -1.52 -17.13 -15.75
C HIS A 65 -1.22 -16.32 -17.01
N LEU A 66 -0.43 -15.24 -16.90
CA LEU A 66 -0.10 -14.37 -18.03
C LEU A 66 1.26 -14.73 -18.63
N THR A 67 1.34 -14.68 -19.96
CA THR A 67 2.62 -14.86 -20.69
C THR A 67 3.58 -13.69 -20.43
N TYR A 68 3.05 -12.47 -20.28
CA TYR A 68 3.83 -11.24 -20.07
C TYR A 68 3.34 -10.48 -18.82
N PRO A 69 3.64 -11.00 -17.62
CA PRO A 69 3.12 -10.44 -16.37
C PRO A 69 3.59 -8.98 -16.12
N GLY A 70 4.77 -8.59 -16.63
CA GLY A 70 5.28 -7.22 -16.48
C GLY A 70 4.44 -6.13 -17.17
N THR A 71 3.52 -6.52 -18.07
CA THR A 71 2.57 -5.59 -18.72
C THR A 71 1.24 -5.49 -17.97
N MET A 72 1.02 -6.35 -16.97
CA MET A 72 -0.22 -6.40 -16.21
C MET A 72 -0.38 -5.14 -15.38
N ARG A 73 -1.55 -4.50 -15.49
CA ARG A 73 -1.97 -3.40 -14.63
C ARG A 73 -3.34 -3.68 -14.07
N VAL A 74 -3.45 -3.63 -12.75
CA VAL A 74 -4.76 -3.66 -12.10
C VAL A 74 -5.48 -2.34 -12.41
N VAL A 75 -6.71 -2.43 -12.89
CA VAL A 75 -7.57 -1.28 -13.21
C VAL A 75 -8.47 -0.96 -12.03
N SER A 76 -9.11 -1.98 -11.45
CA SER A 76 -9.97 -1.83 -10.29
C SER A 76 -10.01 -3.13 -9.48
N TYR A 77 -10.48 -3.03 -8.25
CA TYR A 77 -10.59 -4.16 -7.34
C TYR A 77 -11.81 -4.02 -6.46
N ASP A 78 -12.44 -5.14 -6.12
CA ASP A 78 -13.54 -5.21 -5.17
C ASP A 78 -13.25 -6.32 -4.15
N LEU A 79 -13.37 -5.99 -2.87
CA LEU A 79 -13.38 -6.98 -1.80
C LEU A 79 -14.82 -7.20 -1.36
N LEU A 80 -15.40 -8.32 -1.78
CA LEU A 80 -16.71 -8.75 -1.31
C LEU A 80 -16.54 -9.70 -0.12
N SER A 81 -17.01 -9.29 1.05
CA SER A 81 -17.20 -10.22 2.16
C SER A 81 -18.56 -10.89 1.99
N ALA A 82 -18.60 -12.23 2.01
CA ALA A 82 -19.88 -12.91 2.18
C ALA A 82 -20.46 -12.56 3.56
N TYR A 83 -21.79 -12.64 3.67
CA TYR A 83 -22.51 -12.39 4.92
C TYR A 83 -22.10 -13.40 6.02
N ASP A 84 -21.67 -14.59 5.60
CA ASP A 84 -20.95 -15.54 6.45
C ASP A 84 -19.46 -15.18 6.52
N ARG A 85 -18.99 -14.86 7.72
CA ARG A 85 -17.67 -14.30 8.03
C ARG A 85 -16.46 -15.15 7.61
N ALA A 86 -16.69 -16.36 7.09
CA ALA A 86 -15.64 -17.32 6.72
C ALA A 86 -15.14 -17.14 5.28
N GLU A 87 -15.98 -16.67 4.35
CA GLU A 87 -15.62 -16.60 2.93
C GLU A 87 -15.41 -15.15 2.49
N ARG A 88 -14.19 -14.85 2.03
CA ARG A 88 -13.84 -13.55 1.43
C ARG A 88 -13.61 -13.74 -0.05
N THR A 89 -14.29 -12.94 -0.86
CA THR A 89 -14.14 -12.97 -2.31
C THR A 89 -13.44 -11.70 -2.78
N MET A 90 -12.27 -11.84 -3.37
CA MET A 90 -11.55 -10.75 -4.02
C MET A 90 -11.83 -10.79 -5.52
N ARG A 91 -12.18 -9.65 -6.11
CA ARG A 91 -12.29 -9.49 -7.55
C ARG A 91 -11.29 -8.44 -7.99
N ILE A 92 -10.50 -8.76 -9.00
CA ILE A 92 -9.57 -7.82 -9.62
C ILE A 92 -9.89 -7.75 -11.12
N TYR A 93 -9.95 -6.52 -11.62
CA TYR A 93 -10.03 -6.22 -13.04
C TYR A 93 -8.66 -5.74 -13.44
N TYR A 94 -8.07 -6.37 -14.45
CA TYR A 94 -6.72 -6.04 -14.88
C TYR A 94 -6.63 -5.99 -16.39
N SER A 95 -5.73 -5.14 -16.88
CA SER A 95 -5.35 -5.10 -18.28
C SER A 95 -3.95 -5.66 -18.46
N TYR A 96 -3.67 -6.23 -19.62
CA TYR A 96 -2.33 -6.68 -20.02
C TYR A 96 -2.17 -6.56 -21.53
N THR A 97 -0.93 -6.62 -21.99
CA THR A 97 -0.60 -6.67 -23.41
C THR A 97 -0.27 -8.11 -23.79
N ASP A 98 -0.93 -8.63 -24.82
CA ASP A 98 -0.66 -9.98 -25.31
C ASP A 98 0.57 -10.04 -26.24
N ALA A 99 0.89 -11.24 -26.73
CA ALA A 99 2.01 -11.46 -27.63
C ALA A 99 1.90 -10.70 -28.97
N PHE A 100 0.69 -10.28 -29.35
CA PHE A 100 0.40 -9.55 -30.58
C PHE A 100 0.40 -8.03 -30.38
N GLY A 101 0.62 -7.56 -29.15
CA GLY A 101 0.60 -6.15 -28.80
C GLY A 101 -0.81 -5.60 -28.52
N GLU A 102 -1.84 -6.45 -28.48
CA GLU A 102 -3.20 -6.02 -28.17
C GLU A 102 -3.38 -5.86 -26.66
N SER A 103 -4.04 -4.77 -26.25
CA SER A 103 -4.42 -4.57 -24.84
C SER A 103 -5.74 -5.27 -24.55
N LYS A 104 -5.71 -6.25 -23.65
CA LYS A 104 -6.87 -7.02 -23.20
C LYS A 104 -7.22 -6.67 -21.77
N GLN A 105 -8.47 -6.88 -21.40
CA GLN A 105 -8.99 -6.67 -20.04
C GLN A 105 -9.68 -7.93 -19.57
N ASP A 106 -9.19 -8.46 -18.45
CA ASP A 106 -9.70 -9.69 -17.85
C ASP A 106 -10.10 -9.47 -16.40
N ILE A 107 -10.96 -10.36 -15.91
CA ILE A 107 -11.48 -10.33 -14.55
C ILE A 107 -11.05 -11.61 -13.86
N LEU A 108 -10.29 -11.50 -12.77
CA LEU A 108 -10.00 -12.60 -11.87
C LEU A 108 -10.83 -12.46 -10.59
N ARG A 109 -11.45 -13.56 -10.18
CA ARG A 109 -12.16 -13.67 -8.90
C ARG A 109 -11.51 -14.78 -8.08
N CYS A 110 -11.02 -14.45 -6.89
CA CYS A 110 -10.47 -15.39 -5.92
C CYS A 110 -11.38 -15.49 -4.70
N THR A 111 -11.81 -16.69 -4.36
CA THR A 111 -12.55 -16.98 -3.13
C THR A 111 -11.59 -17.60 -2.12
N PHE A 112 -11.48 -16.99 -0.95
CA PHE A 112 -10.60 -17.40 0.12
C PHE A 112 -11.36 -18.12 1.23
N GLU A 113 -10.68 -19.10 1.82
CA GLU A 113 -11.12 -19.82 3.00
C GLU A 113 -10.00 -19.79 4.05
N ALA A 114 -10.38 -19.88 5.33
CA ALA A 114 -9.41 -20.02 6.40
C ALA A 114 -9.01 -21.49 6.52
N ASP A 115 -7.72 -21.79 6.38
CA ASP A 115 -7.23 -23.16 6.56
C ASP A 115 -7.30 -23.56 8.04
N ALA A 116 -8.22 -24.47 8.36
CA ALA A 116 -8.43 -24.99 9.71
C ALA A 116 -7.25 -25.86 10.21
N GLN A 117 -6.43 -26.40 9.31
CA GLN A 117 -5.29 -27.27 9.67
C GLN A 117 -3.97 -26.51 9.85
N ARG A 118 -3.82 -25.33 9.25
CA ARG A 118 -2.55 -24.59 9.19
C ARG A 118 -2.58 -23.23 9.90
N ASN A 119 -3.20 -23.14 11.09
CA ASN A 119 -3.16 -21.95 11.96
C ASN A 119 -3.39 -20.62 11.19
N MET A 120 -4.59 -20.42 10.63
CA MET A 120 -5.03 -19.15 10.02
C MET A 120 -4.34 -18.76 8.71
N LEU A 121 -3.63 -19.68 8.04
CA LEU A 121 -3.12 -19.43 6.71
C LEU A 121 -4.29 -19.24 5.71
N LEU A 122 -4.19 -18.17 4.94
CA LEU A 122 -5.14 -17.81 3.88
C LEU A 122 -4.92 -18.72 2.69
N THR A 123 -5.93 -19.49 2.29
CA THR A 123 -5.88 -20.36 1.11
C THR A 123 -6.97 -19.96 0.12
N ILE A 124 -6.70 -20.20 -1.16
CA ILE A 124 -7.70 -20.03 -2.21
C ILE A 124 -8.54 -21.31 -2.28
N LYS A 125 -9.85 -21.16 -2.07
CA LYS A 125 -10.85 -22.23 -2.23
C LYS A 125 -11.17 -22.45 -3.71
N SER A 126 -11.39 -21.35 -4.43
CA SER A 126 -11.64 -21.37 -5.88
C SER A 126 -11.22 -20.06 -6.52
N ALA A 127 -10.83 -20.13 -7.79
CA ALA A 127 -10.55 -18.94 -8.58
C ALA A 127 -11.10 -19.06 -10.00
N ARG A 128 -11.51 -17.93 -10.57
CA ARG A 128 -12.12 -17.86 -11.90
C ARG A 128 -11.58 -16.67 -12.69
N ILE A 129 -11.15 -16.92 -13.94
CA ILE A 129 -10.73 -15.90 -14.90
C ILE A 129 -11.80 -15.79 -15.98
N ASN A 130 -12.37 -14.61 -16.21
CA ASN A 130 -13.39 -14.37 -17.23
C ASN A 130 -14.54 -15.39 -17.22
N ARG A 131 -14.97 -15.80 -16.01
CA ARG A 131 -16.01 -16.83 -15.74
C ARG A 131 -15.57 -18.28 -15.97
N VAL A 132 -14.36 -18.53 -16.43
CA VAL A 132 -13.75 -19.86 -16.53
C VAL A 132 -13.11 -20.21 -15.19
N GLU A 133 -13.41 -21.39 -14.67
CA GLU A 133 -12.88 -21.88 -13.40
C GLU A 133 -11.48 -22.48 -13.58
N ILE A 134 -10.56 -22.09 -12.70
CA ILE A 134 -9.20 -22.64 -12.70
C ILE A 134 -9.27 -24.06 -12.10
N PRO A 135 -8.61 -25.06 -12.70
CA PRO A 135 -8.60 -26.42 -12.17
C PRO A 135 -8.16 -26.48 -10.71
N ALA A 136 -8.83 -27.31 -9.91
CA ALA A 136 -8.54 -27.44 -8.48
C ALA A 136 -7.10 -27.89 -8.21
N GLU A 137 -6.50 -28.66 -9.12
CA GLU A 137 -5.10 -29.09 -9.03
C GLU A 137 -4.12 -27.91 -9.11
N ASP A 138 -4.38 -26.95 -10.00
CA ASP A 138 -3.55 -25.76 -10.15
C ASP A 138 -3.69 -24.85 -8.93
N ILE A 139 -4.91 -24.72 -8.39
CA ILE A 139 -5.16 -24.01 -7.13
C ILE A 139 -4.43 -24.67 -5.96
N ALA A 140 -4.43 -26.00 -5.87
CA ALA A 140 -3.72 -26.72 -4.82
C ALA A 140 -2.20 -26.50 -4.91
N ARG A 141 -1.64 -26.53 -6.14
CA ARG A 141 -0.22 -26.20 -6.38
C ARG A 141 0.10 -24.76 -5.98
N PHE A 142 -0.75 -23.82 -6.36
CA PHE A 142 -0.59 -22.41 -5.97
C PHE A 142 -0.67 -22.22 -4.46
N ASN A 143 -1.64 -22.84 -3.78
CA ASN A 143 -1.79 -22.78 -2.32
C ASN A 143 -0.54 -23.26 -1.57
N ALA A 144 0.22 -24.21 -2.13
CA ALA A 144 1.50 -24.63 -1.56
C ALA A 144 2.59 -23.54 -1.61
N THR A 145 2.48 -22.58 -2.54
CA THR A 145 3.42 -21.45 -2.69
C THR A 145 3.03 -20.22 -1.86
N ILE A 146 1.79 -20.14 -1.37
CA ILE A 146 1.30 -18.99 -0.58
C ILE A 146 2.21 -18.64 0.61
N PRO A 147 2.71 -19.59 1.42
CA PRO A 147 3.61 -19.25 2.52
C PRO A 147 4.89 -18.51 2.08
N ALA A 148 5.43 -18.87 0.90
CA ALA A 148 6.56 -18.16 0.32
C ALA A 148 6.17 -16.75 -0.13
N ILE A 149 5.01 -16.58 -0.77
CA ILE A 149 4.48 -15.26 -1.17
C ILE A 149 4.33 -14.34 0.04
N LEU A 150 3.81 -14.88 1.15
CA LEU A 150 3.64 -14.12 2.39
C LEU A 150 4.98 -13.72 3.03
N THR A 151 6.04 -14.54 2.85
CA THR A 151 7.37 -14.24 3.40
C THR A 151 8.08 -13.13 2.64
N TYR A 152 7.86 -13.02 1.33
CA TYR A 152 8.49 -12.00 0.47
C TYR A 152 7.66 -10.73 0.28
N GLU A 153 6.49 -10.63 0.92
CA GLU A 153 5.50 -9.55 0.80
C GLU A 153 5.08 -9.26 -0.65
N PRO A 154 3.88 -9.68 -1.09
CA PRO A 154 3.42 -9.38 -2.44
C PRO A 154 3.22 -7.88 -2.65
N ASP A 155 3.23 -7.43 -3.91
CA ASP A 155 2.91 -6.04 -4.22
C ASP A 155 1.44 -5.73 -3.85
N LEU A 156 1.28 -4.86 -2.85
CA LEU A 156 0.00 -4.40 -2.34
C LEU A 156 -0.39 -3.02 -2.90
N ILE A 157 0.36 -2.46 -3.85
CA ILE A 157 0.03 -1.15 -4.41
C ILE A 157 -1.30 -1.25 -5.16
N LEU A 158 -2.29 -0.51 -4.66
CA LEU A 158 -3.60 -0.43 -5.30
C LEU A 158 -3.55 0.57 -6.47
N PRO A 159 -4.32 0.34 -7.53
CA PRO A 159 -4.44 1.32 -8.59
C PRO A 159 -5.06 2.61 -8.05
N SER A 160 -4.57 3.74 -8.58
CA SER A 160 -5.22 5.02 -8.35
C SER A 160 -6.68 4.92 -8.80
N PRO A 161 -7.64 5.46 -8.03
CA PRO A 161 -9.04 5.46 -8.45
C PRO A 161 -9.15 6.09 -9.84
N PRO A 162 -10.04 5.56 -10.70
CA PRO A 162 -10.27 6.14 -12.01
C PRO A 162 -10.67 7.61 -11.85
N GLY A 163 -10.15 8.46 -12.73
CA GLY A 163 -10.44 9.89 -12.70
C GLY A 163 -11.94 10.19 -12.79
N PRO A 164 -12.36 11.43 -12.46
CA PRO A 164 -13.78 11.79 -12.29
C PRO A 164 -14.66 11.43 -13.50
N ALA A 165 -14.12 11.47 -14.72
CA ALA A 165 -14.84 11.15 -15.96
C ALA A 165 -15.37 9.71 -16.06
N LEU A 166 -14.85 8.75 -15.28
CA LEU A 166 -15.31 7.36 -15.25
C LEU A 166 -16.29 7.07 -14.09
N ASN A 167 -16.34 7.93 -13.07
CA ASN A 167 -17.30 7.81 -11.97
C ASN A 167 -18.73 8.19 -12.40
N ASP A 168 -18.84 8.97 -13.49
CA ASP A 168 -20.11 9.41 -14.07
C ASP A 168 -20.75 8.34 -14.99
N LEU A 169 -20.05 7.24 -15.29
CA LEU A 169 -20.57 6.11 -16.07
C LEU A 169 -21.34 5.09 -15.20
N LYS A 170 -21.91 5.53 -14.08
CA LYS A 170 -22.79 4.73 -13.25
C LYS A 170 -24.09 4.46 -14.02
N THR A 171 -24.06 3.45 -14.87
CA THR A 171 -25.28 2.89 -15.48
C THR A 171 -26.09 2.19 -14.40
N ASP A 172 -27.36 2.56 -14.34
CA ASP A 172 -28.40 2.07 -13.42
C ASP A 172 -28.50 0.54 -13.30
#